data_AF-A0A7V3AM41-F1
#
_entry.id   AF-A0A7V3AM41-F1
#
_cell.length_a   1.000
_cell.length_b   1.000
_cell.length_c   1.000
_cell.angle_alpha   90.00
_cell.angle_beta   90.00
_cell.angle_gamma   90.00
#
_symmetry.space_group_name_H-M   'P 1'
#
loop_
_entity.id
_entity.type
_entity.pdbx_description
1 polymer ?
#
loop_
_entity_poly.entity_id
_entity_poly.type
_entity_poly.pdbx_seq_one_letter_code
_entity_poly.pdbx_strand_id
1 'polypeptide(L)'
;MTAERTPQRARRSAGKTARPAAATAYVISHTHWDREWYQPFQSFRKRLVYQLGELIRIMERDPSFRYYHLDGQTRIVQDFVDACPEMAGRLAALIRAGRILVGPWYVMPDEFLVSGESLVRN
;
A
#
# COMPACT_ATOMS: atom_id res chain seq x y z
N MET A 1 -14.82 62.62 46.90
CA MET A 1 -15.09 61.19 47.22
C MET A 1 -16.11 60.73 46.20
N THR A 2 -15.80 59.95 45.18
CA THR A 2 -15.11 58.66 45.20
C THR A 2 -14.62 58.27 43.78
N ALA A 3 -13.34 57.91 43.72
CA ALA A 3 -12.59 57.10 42.76
C ALA A 3 -13.09 56.90 41.31
N GLU A 4 -12.36 57.52 40.37
CA GLU A 4 -12.22 57.05 38.98
C GLU A 4 -11.71 55.60 38.96
N ARG A 5 -12.47 54.70 38.32
CA ARG A 5 -12.00 53.33 38.02
C ARG A 5 -11.39 53.32 36.62
N THR A 6 -10.08 53.30 36.55
CA THR A 6 -9.34 52.98 35.32
C THR A 6 -9.66 51.55 34.89
N PRO A 7 -10.12 51.28 33.65
CA PRO A 7 -10.21 49.92 33.17
C PRO A 7 -8.79 49.43 32.81
N GLN A 8 -8.24 48.57 33.66
CA GLN A 8 -6.99 47.87 33.36
C GLN A 8 -7.24 46.89 32.21
N ARG A 9 -6.90 47.31 30.99
CA ARG A 9 -6.87 46.42 29.82
C ARG A 9 -5.84 45.32 30.09
N ALA A 10 -6.30 44.15 30.50
CA ALA A 10 -5.48 42.95 30.54
C ALA A 10 -4.95 42.70 29.11
N ARG A 11 -3.66 42.96 28.90
CA ARG A 11 -2.95 42.48 27.72
C ARG A 11 -2.92 40.95 27.82
N ARG A 12 -3.90 40.27 27.22
CA ARG A 12 -3.72 38.87 26.84
C ARG A 12 -2.57 38.87 25.84
N SER A 13 -1.37 38.51 26.29
CA SER A 13 -0.34 38.07 25.36
C SER A 13 -0.94 36.91 24.59
N ALA A 14 -1.23 37.13 23.31
CA ALA A 14 -1.46 36.03 22.39
C ALA A 14 -0.16 35.24 22.36
N GLY A 15 -0.06 34.21 23.20
CA GLY A 15 1.00 33.23 23.11
C GLY A 15 0.92 32.71 21.68
N LYS A 16 1.93 33.03 20.87
CA LYS A 16 2.11 32.42 19.54
C LYS A 16 2.19 30.93 19.80
N THR A 17 1.09 30.21 19.61
CA THR A 17 1.12 28.75 19.54
C THR A 17 2.00 28.43 18.34
N ALA A 18 3.22 27.98 18.62
CA ALA A 18 4.15 27.56 17.58
C ALA A 18 3.43 26.53 16.72
N ARG A 19 3.36 26.77 15.41
CA ARG A 19 2.79 25.80 14.47
C ARG A 19 3.61 24.52 14.63
N PRO A 20 3.00 23.36 14.95
CA PRO A 20 3.76 22.13 15.06
C PRO A 20 4.56 21.91 13.78
N ALA A 21 5.79 21.41 13.92
CA ALA A 21 6.65 21.09 12.78
C ALA A 21 5.85 20.25 11.78
N ALA A 22 6.00 20.54 10.50
CA ALA A 22 5.26 19.86 9.45
C ALA A 22 5.57 18.36 9.49
N ALA A 23 4.55 17.52 9.71
CA ALA A 23 4.70 16.07 9.66
C ALA A 23 4.82 15.60 8.20
N THR A 24 5.64 14.58 7.97
CA THR A 24 5.72 13.89 6.68
C THR A 24 4.76 12.72 6.68
N ALA A 25 3.87 12.64 5.70
CA ALA A 25 2.97 11.50 5.49
C ALA A 25 3.50 10.63 4.34
N TYR A 26 3.60 9.32 4.59
CA TYR A 26 3.95 8.33 3.58
C TYR A 26 2.70 7.54 3.22
N VAL A 27 2.36 7.51 1.93
CA VAL A 27 1.19 6.77 1.41
C VAL A 27 1.70 5.64 0.54
N ILE A 28 1.32 4.40 0.88
CA ILE A 28 1.72 3.19 0.17
C ILE A 28 0.48 2.57 -0.46
N SER A 29 0.41 2.58 -1.78
CA SER A 29 -0.65 1.90 -2.52
C SER A 29 -0.41 0.39 -2.48
N HIS A 30 -1.39 -0.36 -2.00
CA HIS A 30 -1.38 -1.81 -1.96
C HIS A 30 -2.81 -2.36 -2.06
N THR A 31 -2.93 -3.66 -2.22
CA THR A 31 -4.19 -4.36 -1.99
C THR A 31 -3.86 -5.65 -1.25
N HIS A 32 -4.51 -5.85 -0.11
CA HIS A 32 -4.48 -7.14 0.56
C HIS A 32 -5.23 -8.16 -0.28
N TRP A 33 -4.57 -9.27 -0.60
CA TRP A 33 -5.06 -10.23 -1.59
C TRP A 33 -5.03 -11.65 -1.06
N ASP A 34 -6.12 -12.03 -0.40
CA ASP A 34 -6.41 -13.45 -0.13
C ASP A 34 -6.52 -14.21 -1.46
N ARG A 35 -5.68 -15.23 -1.61
CA ARG A 35 -5.67 -16.05 -2.84
C ARG A 35 -7.00 -16.75 -3.07
N GLU A 36 -7.62 -17.18 -1.97
CA GLU A 36 -8.96 -17.77 -1.91
C GLU A 36 -9.53 -17.60 -0.50
N TRP A 37 -10.85 -17.39 -0.39
CA TRP A 37 -11.51 -17.21 0.90
C TRP A 37 -13.01 -17.56 0.79
N TYR A 38 -13.91 -16.58 0.84
CA TYR A 38 -15.36 -16.79 0.78
C TYR A 38 -15.92 -17.11 -0.62
N GLN A 39 -15.06 -17.11 -1.65
CA GLN A 39 -15.39 -17.51 -3.02
C GLN A 39 -14.33 -18.47 -3.56
N PRO A 40 -14.67 -19.28 -4.57
CA PRO A 40 -13.69 -20.16 -5.22
C PRO A 40 -12.49 -19.38 -5.77
N PHE A 41 -11.31 -19.99 -5.74
CA PHE A 41 -10.05 -19.44 -6.26
C PHE A 41 -10.20 -18.73 -7.61
N GLN A 42 -10.93 -19.30 -8.58
CA GLN A 42 -11.06 -18.72 -9.91
C GLN A 42 -11.84 -17.38 -9.92
N SER A 43 -12.74 -17.16 -8.95
CA SER A 43 -13.43 -15.88 -8.78
C SER A 43 -12.46 -14.78 -8.34
N PHE A 44 -11.56 -15.10 -7.39
CA PHE A 44 -10.47 -14.20 -7.01
C PHE A 44 -9.50 -14.01 -8.17
N ARG A 45 -9.02 -15.08 -8.80
CA ARG A 45 -8.09 -15.00 -9.93
C ARG A 45 -8.59 -14.12 -11.07
N LYS A 46 -9.90 -14.16 -11.40
CA LYS A 46 -10.50 -13.24 -12.38
C LYS A 46 -10.36 -11.77 -11.96
N ARG A 47 -10.62 -11.46 -10.69
CA ARG A 47 -10.45 -10.10 -10.16
C ARG A 47 -8.98 -9.68 -10.13
N LEU A 48 -8.06 -10.62 -9.85
CA LEU A 48 -6.62 -10.37 -9.87
C LEU A 48 -6.18 -9.92 -11.27
N VAL A 49 -6.61 -10.67 -12.29
CA VAL A 49 -6.33 -10.36 -13.70
C VAL A 49 -6.80 -8.95 -14.06
N TYR A 50 -8.03 -8.61 -13.66
CA TYR A 50 -8.56 -7.27 -13.90
C TYR A 50 -7.75 -6.19 -13.15
N GLN A 51 -7.52 -6.37 -11.85
CA GLN A 51 -6.85 -5.39 -11.01
C GLN A 51 -5.41 -5.12 -11.47
N LEU A 52 -4.61 -6.17 -11.68
CA LEU A 52 -3.23 -6.02 -12.17
C LEU A 52 -3.18 -5.51 -13.60
N GLY A 53 -4.14 -5.91 -14.45
CA GLY A 53 -4.27 -5.37 -15.80
C GLY A 53 -4.46 -3.85 -15.80
N GLU A 54 -5.35 -3.32 -14.96
CA GLU A 54 -5.54 -1.87 -14.82
C GLU A 54 -4.34 -1.19 -14.16
N LEU A 55 -3.77 -1.79 -13.11
CA LEU A 55 -2.58 -1.25 -12.44
C LEU A 55 -1.43 -1.03 -13.43
N ILE A 56 -1.11 -2.04 -14.25
CA ILE A 56 -0.05 -1.97 -15.25
C ILE A 56 -0.34 -0.81 -16.23
N ARG A 57 -1.57 -0.69 -16.73
CA ARG A 57 -1.94 0.41 -17.64
C ARG A 57 -1.81 1.79 -16.99
N ILE A 58 -2.25 1.93 -15.74
CA ILE A 58 -2.14 3.18 -14.98
C ILE A 58 -0.67 3.56 -14.82
N MET A 59 0.16 2.61 -14.38
CA MET A 59 1.58 2.87 -14.13
C MET A 59 2.37 3.18 -15.40
N GLU A 60 2.05 2.52 -16.52
CA GLU A 60 2.67 2.83 -17.82
C GLU A 60 2.25 4.21 -18.35
N ARG A 61 1.00 4.61 -18.13
CA ARG A 61 0.47 5.90 -18.59
C ARG A 61 0.91 7.07 -17.70
N ASP A 62 0.97 6.85 -16.39
CA ASP A 62 1.21 7.88 -15.39
C ASP A 62 2.49 7.59 -14.59
N PRO A 63 3.60 8.27 -14.92
CA PRO A 63 4.85 8.16 -14.16
C PRO A 63 4.74 8.65 -12.71
N SER A 64 3.74 9.46 -12.36
CA SER A 64 3.54 9.96 -10.99
C SER A 64 3.02 8.89 -10.03
N PHE A 65 2.40 7.82 -10.56
CA PHE A 65 2.10 6.62 -9.80
C PHE A 65 3.38 5.81 -9.58
N ARG A 66 4.15 6.19 -8.57
CA ARG A 66 5.55 5.73 -8.42
C ARG A 66 5.68 4.27 -8.03
N TYR A 67 4.94 3.83 -7.01
CA TYR A 67 5.12 2.53 -6.38
C TYR A 67 3.80 1.83 -6.10
N TYR A 68 3.79 0.51 -6.23
CA TYR A 68 2.72 -0.37 -5.78
C TYR A 68 3.30 -1.55 -5.00
N HIS A 69 2.76 -1.83 -3.83
CA HIS A 69 3.16 -2.98 -3.01
C HIS A 69 2.23 -4.17 -3.28
N LEU A 70 2.78 -5.23 -3.86
CA LEU A 70 2.02 -6.44 -4.24
C LEU A 70 1.94 -7.44 -3.07
N ASP A 71 1.41 -6.94 -1.96
CA ASP A 71 0.97 -7.72 -0.78
C ASP A 71 1.99 -8.66 -0.13
N GLY A 72 3.28 -8.49 -0.43
CA GLY A 72 4.32 -9.27 0.23
C GLY A 72 4.49 -10.71 -0.26
N GLN A 73 3.72 -11.14 -1.26
CA GLN A 73 3.65 -12.53 -1.73
C GLN A 73 3.95 -12.64 -3.24
N THR A 74 4.91 -13.48 -3.62
CA THR A 74 5.27 -13.67 -5.04
C THR A 74 4.31 -14.59 -5.79
N ARG A 75 3.50 -15.41 -5.11
CA ARG A 75 2.54 -16.33 -5.75
C ARG A 75 1.55 -15.59 -6.65
N ILE A 76 1.16 -14.36 -6.29
CA ILE A 76 0.28 -13.50 -7.08
C ILE A 76 0.83 -13.27 -8.50
N VAL A 77 2.15 -13.10 -8.64
CA VAL A 77 2.79 -12.89 -9.95
C VAL A 77 2.57 -14.09 -10.86
N GLN A 78 2.73 -15.31 -10.33
CA GLN A 78 2.51 -16.54 -11.07
C GLN A 78 1.03 -16.72 -11.41
N ASP A 79 0.12 -16.56 -10.45
CA ASP A 79 -1.32 -16.70 -10.70
C ASP A 79 -1.82 -15.76 -11.83
N PHE A 80 -1.26 -14.55 -11.90
CA PHE A 80 -1.52 -13.58 -12.96
C PHE A 80 -0.91 -13.98 -14.31
N VAL A 81 0.39 -14.30 -14.36
CA VAL A 81 1.09 -14.67 -15.61
C VAL A 81 0.53 -15.97 -16.19
N ASP A 82 0.19 -16.94 -15.35
CA ASP A 82 -0.44 -18.18 -15.77
C ASP A 82 -1.83 -17.95 -16.40
N ALA A 83 -2.48 -16.82 -16.12
CA ALA A 83 -3.78 -16.45 -16.70
C ALA A 83 -3.63 -15.53 -17.92
N CYS A 84 -2.61 -14.67 -17.93
CA CYS A 84 -2.34 -13.65 -18.95
C CYS A 84 -0.84 -13.67 -19.33
N PRO A 85 -0.35 -14.72 -20.01
CA PRO A 85 1.07 -14.87 -20.32
C PRO A 85 1.63 -13.73 -21.16
N GLU A 86 0.80 -13.11 -22.01
CA GLU A 86 1.13 -11.94 -22.81
C GLU A 86 1.50 -10.70 -21.98
N MET A 87 1.05 -10.63 -20.72
CA MET A 87 1.32 -9.52 -19.81
C MET A 87 2.65 -9.69 -19.03
N ALA A 88 3.29 -10.85 -19.11
CA ALA A 88 4.48 -11.18 -18.32
C ALA A 88 5.63 -10.18 -18.53
N GLY A 89 5.90 -9.79 -19.78
CA GLY A 89 6.96 -8.84 -20.10
C GLY A 89 6.72 -7.45 -19.49
N ARG A 90 5.46 -6.99 -19.53
CA ARG A 90 5.05 -5.68 -18.99
C ARG A 90 5.15 -5.64 -17.47
N LEU A 91 4.63 -6.68 -16.80
CA LEU A 91 4.75 -6.81 -15.35
C LEU A 91 6.22 -6.89 -14.92
N ALA A 92 7.03 -7.70 -15.61
CA ALA A 92 8.44 -7.84 -15.31
C ALA A 92 9.23 -6.54 -15.49
N ALA A 93 8.88 -5.71 -16.48
CA ALA A 93 9.50 -4.39 -16.68
C ALA A 93 9.23 -3.46 -15.48
N LEU A 94 7.99 -3.41 -14.97
CA LEU A 94 7.62 -2.60 -13.81
C LEU A 94 8.26 -3.10 -12.50
N ILE A 95 8.38 -4.42 -12.33
CA ILE A 95 9.09 -5.03 -11.19
C ILE A 95 10.59 -4.68 -11.23
N ARG A 96 11.25 -4.88 -12.39
CA ARG A 96 12.68 -4.55 -12.56
C ARG A 96 12.98 -3.07 -12.39
N ALA A 97 12.05 -2.21 -12.77
CA ALA A 97 12.14 -0.77 -12.54
C ALA A 97 11.91 -0.37 -11.06
N GLY A 98 11.63 -1.32 -10.17
CA GLY A 98 11.35 -1.06 -8.75
C GLY A 98 10.02 -0.35 -8.51
N ARG A 99 9.13 -0.32 -9.52
CA ARG A 99 7.82 0.34 -9.39
C ARG A 99 6.76 -0.58 -8.80
N ILE A 100 6.83 -1.88 -9.08
CA ILE A 100 6.01 -2.90 -8.40
C ILE A 100 6.92 -3.68 -7.45
N LEU A 101 6.64 -3.59 -6.16
CA LEU A 101 7.35 -4.30 -5.10
C LEU A 101 6.68 -5.65 -4.87
N VAL A 102 7.47 -6.73 -4.87
CA VAL A 102 7.01 -8.12 -4.71
C VAL A 102 7.82 -8.84 -3.63
N GLY A 103 7.22 -9.85 -2.98
CA GLY A 103 7.87 -10.63 -1.91
C GLY A 103 8.02 -9.86 -0.59
N PRO A 104 8.76 -10.39 0.39
CA PRO A 104 9.78 -11.44 0.23
C PRO A 104 9.24 -12.87 0.24
N TRP A 105 8.00 -13.08 0.69
CA TRP A 105 7.43 -14.40 0.86
C TRP A 105 6.85 -14.95 -0.44
N TYR A 106 6.69 -16.27 -0.53
CA TYR A 106 5.97 -16.91 -1.61
C TYR A 106 4.45 -16.74 -1.45
N VAL A 107 3.91 -17.02 -0.27
CA VAL A 107 2.50 -16.80 0.13
C VAL A 107 2.43 -16.13 1.51
N MET A 108 1.24 -15.72 1.95
CA MET A 108 1.00 -15.24 3.33
C MET A 108 0.49 -16.41 4.19
N PRO A 109 1.32 -17.00 5.07
CA PRO A 109 0.94 -18.20 5.80
C PRO A 109 0.20 -17.84 7.09
N ASP A 110 -0.56 -18.80 7.63
CA ASP A 110 -0.82 -18.83 9.06
C ASP A 110 0.45 -19.35 9.76
N GLU A 111 1.01 -18.58 10.69
CA GLU A 111 2.30 -18.87 11.32
C GLU A 111 2.27 -20.07 12.28
N PHE A 112 1.10 -20.44 12.80
CA PHE A 112 0.95 -21.50 13.81
C PHE A 112 0.43 -22.82 13.24
N LEU A 113 -0.21 -22.79 12.07
CA LEU A 113 -0.83 -23.96 11.45
C LEU A 113 0.07 -24.69 10.45
N VAL A 114 1.26 -24.18 10.17
CA VAL A 114 2.25 -24.81 9.30
C VAL A 114 3.50 -25.20 10.07
N SER A 115 4.31 -26.09 9.50
CA SER A 115 5.59 -26.47 10.12
C SER A 115 6.59 -25.32 10.08
N GLY A 116 7.54 -25.30 11.02
CA GLY A 116 8.64 -24.32 11.00
C GLY A 116 9.47 -24.39 9.71
N GLU A 117 9.69 -25.59 9.17
CA GLU A 117 10.36 -25.75 7.87
C GLU A 117 9.53 -25.13 6.74
N SER A 118 8.20 -25.23 6.78
CA SER A 118 7.32 -24.58 5.79
C SER A 118 7.45 -23.06 5.82
N LEU A 119 7.65 -22.43 6.99
CA LEU A 119 7.90 -20.99 7.08
C LEU A 119 9.26 -20.61 6.49
N VAL A 120 10.30 -21.42 6.68
CA VAL A 120 11.63 -21.19 6.09
C VAL A 120 11.62 -21.35 4.57
N ARG A 121 10.77 -22.24 4.03
CA ARG A 121 10.62 -22.47 2.59
C ARG A 121 9.73 -21.46 1.89
N ASN A 122 8.90 -20.75 2.64
CA ASN A 122 8.01 -19.71 2.13
C ASN A 122 8.79 -18.45 1.77
#